data_AF-A0A8H7RJ06-F1
#
_entry.id   AF-A0A8H7RJ06-F1
#
_cell.length_a   1.000
_cell.length_b   1.000
_cell.length_c   1.000
_cell.angle_alpha   90.00
_cell.angle_beta   90.00
_cell.angle_gamma   90.00
#
_symmetry.space_group_name_H-M   'P 1'
#
loop_
_entity.id
_entity.type
_entity.pdbx_description
1 polymer ?
#
loop_
_entity_poly.entity_id
_entity_poly.type
_entity_poly.pdbx_seq_one_letter_code
_entity_poly.pdbx_strand_id
1 'polypeptide(L)'
;MSQDINYVESIITALQATVNEDNEVDWDLFLIAEKETIINSYCGTHLNVFKGTWKRRFKEVASRLNFRIKNDSGDTNNGQTLICDELKAKRKTSSISASTTTSTKSTKSVHNNSINADDKKRA
;
A
#
# COMPACT_ATOMS: atom_id res chain seq x y z
N MET A 1 12.93 -11.18 18.56
CA MET A 1 13.94 -11.56 17.55
C MET A 1 13.49 -11.05 16.19
N SER A 2 14.07 -9.91 15.79
CA SER A 2 14.63 -9.64 14.47
C SER A 2 13.78 -9.87 13.22
N GLN A 3 12.65 -9.17 13.09
CA GLN A 3 12.06 -8.99 11.75
C GLN A 3 13.01 -8.22 10.81
N ASP A 4 13.87 -7.34 11.33
CA ASP A 4 14.79 -6.53 10.52
C ASP A 4 15.91 -7.33 9.84
N ILE A 5 16.35 -8.45 10.41
CA ILE A 5 17.45 -9.25 9.84
C ILE A 5 16.96 -10.02 8.60
N ASN A 6 15.70 -10.47 8.58
CA ASN A 6 15.13 -11.27 7.49
C ASN A 6 14.95 -10.47 6.19
N TYR A 7 14.63 -9.17 6.27
CA TYR A 7 14.38 -8.37 5.07
C TYR A 7 15.66 -8.07 4.29
N VAL A 8 16.80 -7.91 4.97
CA VAL A 8 18.06 -7.60 4.27
C VAL A 8 18.54 -8.78 3.44
N GLU A 9 18.50 -9.99 4.00
CA GLU A 9 18.89 -11.21 3.26
C GLU A 9 17.95 -11.52 2.09
N SER A 10 16.64 -11.31 2.26
CA SER A 10 15.66 -11.41 1.18
C SER A 10 16.02 -10.46 0.04
N ILE A 11 16.26 -9.18 0.36
CA ILE A 11 16.63 -8.17 -0.64
C ILE A 11 17.96 -8.51 -1.32
N ILE A 12 18.98 -8.98 -0.57
CA ILE A 12 20.26 -9.42 -1.17
C ILE A 12 20.00 -10.54 -2.17
N THR A 13 19.23 -11.56 -1.77
CA THR A 13 18.91 -12.72 -2.63
C THR A 13 18.19 -12.28 -3.90
N ALA A 14 17.18 -11.40 -3.76
CA ALA A 14 16.44 -10.87 -4.89
C ALA A 14 17.32 -10.02 -5.83
N LEU A 15 18.21 -9.19 -5.28
CA LEU A 15 19.14 -8.39 -6.08
C LEU A 15 20.15 -9.27 -6.82
N GLN A 16 20.70 -10.29 -6.16
CA GLN A 16 21.60 -11.26 -6.80
C GLN A 16 20.90 -12.08 -7.89
N ALA A 17 19.60 -12.34 -7.76
CA ALA A 17 18.82 -13.03 -8.78
C ALA A 17 18.44 -12.13 -9.97
N THR A 18 18.43 -10.81 -9.79
CA THR A 18 17.96 -9.84 -10.80
C THR A 18 19.06 -8.98 -11.41
N VAL A 19 20.29 -9.05 -10.86
CA VAL A 19 21.45 -8.36 -11.42
C VAL A 19 21.77 -8.89 -12.81
N ASN A 20 21.98 -7.98 -13.76
CA ASN A 20 22.38 -8.33 -15.12
C ASN A 20 23.90 -8.47 -15.25
N GLU A 21 24.37 -8.84 -16.44
CA GLU A 21 25.80 -8.99 -16.75
C GLU A 21 26.60 -7.68 -16.59
N ASP A 22 25.94 -6.53 -16.67
CA ASP A 22 26.53 -5.19 -16.47
C ASP A 22 26.61 -4.77 -14.99
N ASN A 23 26.31 -5.70 -14.07
CA ASN A 23 26.23 -5.45 -12.62
C ASN A 23 25.19 -4.38 -12.26
N GLU A 24 24.13 -4.27 -13.06
CA GLU A 24 23.01 -3.38 -12.87
C GLU A 24 21.78 -4.12 -12.32
N VAL A 25 21.07 -3.45 -11.42
CA VAL A 25 19.80 -3.92 -10.86
C VAL A 25 18.68 -2.96 -11.24
N ASP A 26 17.51 -3.54 -11.51
CA ASP A 26 16.32 -2.81 -11.90
C ASP A 26 15.26 -2.89 -10.80
N TRP A 27 14.62 -1.74 -10.54
CA TRP A 27 13.61 -1.63 -9.49
C TRP A 27 12.38 -2.47 -9.77
N ASP A 28 11.93 -2.58 -11.01
CA ASP A 28 10.75 -3.38 -11.34
C ASP A 28 11.03 -4.87 -11.30
N LEU A 29 12.21 -5.29 -11.76
CA LEU A 29 12.61 -6.69 -11.63
C LEU A 29 12.70 -7.10 -10.16
N PHE A 30 13.26 -6.25 -9.31
CA PHE A 30 13.26 -6.45 -7.86
C PHE A 30 11.83 -6.54 -7.30
N LEU A 31 10.96 -5.60 -7.68
CA LEU A 31 9.57 -5.59 -7.25
C LEU A 31 8.82 -6.88 -7.64
N ILE A 32 9.03 -7.37 -8.86
CA ILE A 32 8.43 -8.63 -9.34
C ILE A 32 8.97 -9.82 -8.53
N ALA A 33 10.28 -9.88 -8.28
CA ALA A 33 10.91 -10.96 -7.53
C ALA A 33 10.45 -11.00 -6.06
N GLU A 34 10.28 -9.84 -5.42
CA GLU A 34 9.89 -9.72 -4.01
C GLU A 34 8.40 -9.43 -3.79
N LYS A 35 7.58 -9.62 -4.82
CA LYS A 35 6.16 -9.28 -4.81
C LYS A 35 5.43 -9.84 -3.59
N GLU A 36 5.57 -11.14 -3.33
CA GLU A 36 4.86 -11.80 -2.23
C GLU A 36 5.31 -11.29 -0.86
N THR A 37 6.61 -11.12 -0.65
CA THR A 37 7.17 -10.57 0.61
C THR A 37 6.69 -9.15 0.85
N ILE A 38 6.69 -8.31 -0.18
CA ILE A 38 6.22 -6.92 -0.13
C ILE A 38 4.73 -6.90 0.23
N ILE A 39 3.91 -7.74 -0.39
CA ILE A 39 2.46 -7.78 -0.11
C ILE A 39 2.18 -8.34 1.28
N ASN A 40 2.87 -9.40 1.70
CA ASN A 40 2.68 -10.04 3.00
C ASN A 40 3.13 -9.11 4.14
N SER A 41 4.22 -8.37 3.96
CA SER A 41 4.71 -7.38 4.94
C SER A 41 3.85 -6.12 5.03
N TYR A 42 2.94 -5.89 4.09
CA TYR A 42 2.06 -4.72 4.14
C TYR A 42 0.96 -4.86 5.19
N CYS A 43 1.02 -3.97 6.19
CA CYS A 43 0.12 -3.89 7.34
C CYS A 43 -0.92 -2.75 7.25
N GLY A 44 -1.17 -2.21 6.05
CA GLY A 44 -2.20 -1.18 5.84
C GLY A 44 -1.74 0.27 6.02
N THR A 45 -0.44 0.52 6.18
CA THR A 45 0.15 1.86 6.26
C THR A 45 -0.04 2.67 4.96
N HIS A 46 0.29 3.97 5.00
CA HIS A 46 0.24 4.80 3.81
C HIS A 46 1.12 4.23 2.69
N LEU A 47 0.49 3.96 1.53
CA LEU A 47 1.12 3.27 0.40
C LEU A 47 2.41 3.98 -0.06
N ASN A 48 2.41 5.31 -0.11
CA ASN A 48 3.58 6.09 -0.51
C ASN A 48 4.74 5.95 0.49
N VAL A 49 4.45 5.92 1.79
CA VAL A 49 5.46 5.72 2.85
C VAL A 49 6.02 4.30 2.79
N PHE A 50 5.14 3.32 2.61
CA PHE A 50 5.52 1.92 2.47
C PHE A 50 6.43 1.69 1.25
N LYS A 51 6.03 2.21 0.09
CA LYS A 51 6.85 2.17 -1.14
C LYS A 51 8.19 2.90 -0.96
N GLY A 52 8.18 4.07 -0.34
CA GLY A 52 9.41 4.82 -0.04
C GLY A 52 10.37 4.02 0.84
N THR A 53 9.85 3.28 1.82
CA THR A 53 10.65 2.42 2.69
C THR A 53 11.32 1.30 1.90
N TRP A 54 10.58 0.60 1.04
CA TRP A 54 11.14 -0.46 0.20
C TRP A 54 12.14 0.06 -0.82
N LYS A 55 11.86 1.19 -1.46
CA LYS A 55 12.79 1.83 -2.40
C LYS A 55 14.10 2.25 -1.71
N ARG A 56 14.01 2.78 -0.48
CA ARG A 56 15.20 3.10 0.32
C ARG A 56 16.02 1.86 0.64
N ARG A 57 15.38 0.78 1.09
CA ARG A 57 16.06 -0.50 1.41
C ARG A 57 16.73 -1.11 0.17
N PHE A 58 16.06 -1.11 -0.97
CA PHE A 58 16.65 -1.53 -2.26
C PHE A 58 17.92 -0.74 -2.58
N LYS A 59 17.88 0.60 -2.48
CA LYS A 59 19.05 1.46 -2.74
C LYS A 59 20.19 1.18 -1.76
N GLU A 60 19.88 1.03 -0.47
CA GLU A 60 20.86 0.73 0.56
C GLU A 60 21.57 -0.60 0.29
N VAL A 61 20.83 -1.66 -0.07
CA VAL A 61 21.43 -2.97 -0.34
C VAL A 61 22.18 -2.98 -1.68
N ALA A 62 21.62 -2.38 -2.74
CA ALA A 62 22.32 -2.24 -4.02
C ALA A 62 23.67 -1.51 -3.85
N SER A 63 23.69 -0.43 -3.06
CA SER A 63 24.91 0.29 -2.73
C SER A 63 25.91 -0.56 -1.93
N ARG A 64 25.44 -1.37 -0.99
CA ARG A 64 26.31 -2.30 -0.22
C ARG A 64 26.93 -3.37 -1.10
N LEU A 65 26.21 -3.83 -2.11
CA LEU A 65 26.66 -4.85 -3.07
C LEU A 65 27.42 -4.26 -4.27
N ASN A 66 27.61 -2.94 -4.32
CA ASN A 66 28.21 -2.21 -5.44
C ASN A 66 27.48 -2.42 -6.79
N PHE A 67 26.17 -2.63 -6.76
CA PHE A 67 25.34 -2.70 -7.96
C PHE A 67 24.99 -1.30 -8.48
N ARG A 68 24.99 -1.15 -9.81
CA ARG A 68 24.50 0.06 -10.47
C ARG A 68 22.98 -0.01 -10.60
N ILE A 69 22.28 1.11 -10.46
CA ILE A 69 20.81 1.13 -10.58
C ILE A 69 20.47 1.63 -11.98
N LYS A 70 19.84 0.77 -12.80
CA LYS A 70 19.58 1.02 -14.22
C LYS A 70 18.57 2.14 -14.46
N ASN A 71 17.55 2.24 -13.60
CA ASN A 71 16.48 3.23 -13.68
C ASN A 71 16.23 3.86 -12.29
N ASP A 72 16.90 4.97 -11.98
CA ASP A 72 16.55 5.77 -10.79
C ASP A 72 15.39 6.75 -11.05
N SER A 73 15.03 6.98 -12.32
CA SER A 73 13.88 7.77 -12.71
C SER A 73 12.61 7.07 -12.23
N GLY A 74 11.91 7.69 -11.27
CA GLY A 74 10.66 7.19 -10.68
C GLY A 74 9.47 7.20 -11.63
N ASP A 75 9.70 7.03 -12.94
CA ASP A 75 8.65 6.90 -13.91
C ASP A 75 7.88 5.60 -13.69
N THR A 76 6.59 5.69 -14.00
CA THR A 76 5.58 4.73 -13.54
C THR A 76 5.71 3.44 -14.32
N ASN A 77 6.56 2.55 -13.85
CA ASN A 77 6.81 1.28 -14.51
C ASN A 77 5.77 0.21 -14.14
N ASN A 78 5.62 -0.80 -15.01
CA ASN A 78 4.60 -1.86 -14.89
C ASN A 78 4.65 -2.62 -13.56
N GLY A 79 5.85 -2.90 -13.02
CA GLY A 79 6.01 -3.63 -11.76
C GLY A 79 5.44 -2.86 -10.57
N GLN A 80 5.67 -1.54 -10.56
CA GLN A 80 5.11 -0.65 -9.55
C GLN A 80 3.57 -0.59 -9.58
N THR A 81 2.96 -0.57 -10.77
CA THR A 81 1.49 -0.56 -10.92
C THR A 81 0.88 -1.86 -10.40
N LEU A 82 1.43 -3.01 -10.80
CA LEU A 82 0.96 -4.34 -10.37
C LEU A 82 0.93 -4.48 -8.83
N ILE A 83 2.01 -4.07 -8.16
CA ILE A 83 2.07 -4.15 -6.71
C ILE A 83 1.13 -3.14 -6.05
N CYS A 84 1.00 -1.93 -6.60
CA CYS A 84 0.07 -0.94 -6.05
C CYS A 84 -1.38 -1.43 -6.08
N ASP A 85 -1.79 -2.13 -7.13
CA ASP A 85 -3.16 -2.62 -7.26
C ASP A 85 -3.44 -3.78 -6.31
N GLU A 86 -2.48 -4.69 -6.11
CA GLU A 86 -2.61 -5.76 -5.10
C GLU A 86 -2.57 -5.23 -3.66
N LEU A 87 -1.74 -4.22 -3.36
CA LEU A 87 -1.72 -3.58 -2.05
C LEU A 87 -3.04 -2.84 -1.75
N LYS A 88 -3.64 -2.18 -2.75
CA LYS A 88 -4.98 -1.58 -2.63
C LYS A 88 -6.06 -2.65 -2.41
N ALA A 89 -5.98 -3.78 -3.12
CA ALA A 89 -6.91 -4.90 -2.94
C ALA A 89 -6.82 -5.49 -1.52
N LYS A 90 -5.60 -5.74 -1.02
CA LYS A 90 -5.36 -6.24 0.35
C LYS A 90 -5.88 -5.28 1.44
N ARG A 91 -5.82 -3.96 1.21
CA ARG A 91 -6.44 -2.97 2.11
C ARG A 91 -7.97 -3.11 2.15
N LYS A 92 -8.61 -3.31 0.99
CA LYS A 92 -10.07 -3.47 0.91
C LYS A 92 -10.55 -4.75 1.59
N THR A 93 -9.84 -5.87 1.41
CA THR A 93 -10.20 -7.15 2.05
C THR A 93 -10.00 -7.11 3.57
N SER A 94 -8.92 -6.49 4.06
CA SER A 94 -8.70 -6.33 5.50
C SER A 94 -9.75 -5.43 6.17
N SER A 95 -10.24 -4.40 5.47
CA SER A 95 -11.30 -3.53 5.97
C SER A 95 -12.68 -4.19 6.02
N ILE A 96 -12.96 -5.20 5.19
CA ILE A 96 -14.24 -5.93 5.21
C ILE A 96 -14.34 -6.87 6.41
N SER A 97 -13.20 -7.35 6.93
CA SER A 97 -13.17 -8.25 8.10
C SER A 97 -13.33 -7.51 9.45
N ALA A 98 -13.23 -6.18 9.47
CA ALA A 98 -13.35 -5.37 10.69
C ALA A 98 -14.76 -4.81 10.96
N SER A 99 -15.75 -5.11 10.12
CA SER A 99 -17.14 -4.65 10.30
C SER A 99 -18.05 -5.74 10.86
N THR A 100 -17.75 -6.20 12.07
CA THR A 100 -18.74 -6.82 12.94
C THR A 100 -18.68 -6.14 14.29
N THR A 101 -19.45 -5.05 14.46
CA THR A 101 -20.24 -4.69 15.64
C THR A 101 -20.59 -3.20 15.63
N THR A 102 -21.83 -2.88 15.29
CA THR A 102 -22.60 -1.96 16.12
C THR A 102 -24.06 -2.40 16.11
N SER A 103 -24.46 -2.96 17.25
CA SER A 103 -25.84 -3.22 17.60
C SER A 103 -26.50 -1.90 18.05
N THR A 104 -27.84 -1.90 18.05
CA THR A 104 -28.79 -0.85 18.46
C THR A 104 -29.05 0.23 17.39
N LYS A 105 -30.28 0.67 17.09
CA LYS A 105 -31.55 0.66 17.83
C LYS A 105 -32.70 0.99 16.85
N SER A 106 -33.87 0.40 17.07
CA SER A 106 -35.17 0.64 16.41
C SER A 106 -35.38 2.01 15.75
N THR A 107 -35.66 2.01 14.45
CA THR A 107 -36.30 3.13 13.75
C THR A 107 -37.74 2.76 13.39
N LYS A 108 -38.68 3.07 14.28
CA LYS A 108 -40.07 3.33 13.89
C LYS A 108 -40.67 4.39 14.81
N SER A 109 -40.53 5.64 14.40
CA SER A 109 -41.45 6.71 14.78
C SER A 109 -41.56 7.66 13.60
N VAL A 110 -42.68 7.55 12.89
CA VAL A 110 -43.11 8.52 11.89
C VAL A 110 -43.77 9.64 12.67
N HIS A 111 -43.19 10.83 12.66
CA HIS A 111 -43.89 12.07 12.97
C HIS A 111 -43.47 13.12 11.94
N ASN A 112 -44.31 13.26 10.92
CA ASN A 112 -44.20 14.32 9.93
C ASN A 112 -44.66 15.62 10.60
N ASN A 113 -43.71 16.51 10.89
CA ASN A 113 -44.00 17.86 11.33
C ASN A 113 -44.24 18.73 10.08
N SER A 114 -45.50 18.86 9.65
CA SER A 114 -45.91 19.87 8.68
C SER A 114 -45.91 21.23 9.36
N ILE A 115 -44.90 22.04 9.03
CA ILE A 115 -44.85 23.46 9.32
C ILE A 115 -45.87 24.13 8.39
N ASN A 116 -47.07 24.44 8.89
CA ASN A 116 -47.93 25.44 8.28
C ASN A 116 -47.61 26.79 8.94
N ALA A 117 -47.15 27.72 8.09
CA ALA A 117 -46.88 29.10 8.46
C ALA A 117 -48.17 29.78 8.93
N ASP A 118 -48.09 30.42 10.09
CA ASP A 118 -49.16 31.20 10.71
C ASP A 118 -49.30 32.58 10.05
N ASP A 119 -50.54 33.02 10.10
CA ASP A 119 -51.16 34.25 9.65
C ASP A 119 -50.38 35.54 9.93
N LYS A 120 -50.40 36.48 8.97
CA LYS A 120 -50.47 37.89 9.37
C LYS A 120 -51.23 38.76 8.38
N LYS A 121 -52.49 38.94 8.73
CA LYS A 121 -53.44 40.01 8.39
C LYS A 121 -52.88 41.46 8.56
N ARG A 122 -53.38 42.35 7.67
CA ARG A 122 -53.55 43.83 7.71
C ARG A 122 -52.95 44.48 6.45
N ALA A 123 -53.60 45.41 5.75
CA ALA A 123 -54.58 46.42 6.18
C ALA A 123 -55.81 46.48 5.26
#